data_AF-A0A2E9IYU4-F1
#
_entry.id   AF-A0A2E9IYU4-F1
#
_cell.length_a   1.000
_cell.length_b   1.000
_cell.length_c   1.000
_cell.angle_alpha   90.00
_cell.angle_beta   90.00
_cell.angle_gamma   90.00
#
_symmetry.space_group_name_H-M   'P 1'
#
loop_
_entity.id
_entity.type
_entity.pdbx_description
1 polymer ?
#
loop_
_entity_poly.entity_id
_entity_poly.type
_entity_poly.pdbx_seq_one_letter_code
_entity_poly.pdbx_strand_id
1 'polypeptide(L)' 'MPRFRCPECCCGPAVVLHPPPGATPICFRCGSVLEKQPLVKAVPLLVLLTVGTALITLSMPALFTPQPLPPQTKPSATTV' A
#
# COMPACT_ATOMS: atom_id res chain seq x y z
N MET A 1 -18.57 -5.33 -4.95
CA MET A 1 -19.22 -5.82 -6.18
C MET A 1 -18.22 -6.72 -6.93
N PRO A 2 -18.58 -7.97 -7.30
CA PRO A 2 -17.72 -8.82 -8.11
C PRO A 2 -17.50 -8.20 -9.49
N ARG A 3 -16.25 -8.19 -9.96
CA ARG A 3 -15.89 -7.73 -11.31
C ARG A 3 -15.55 -8.95 -12.16
N PHE A 4 -15.99 -8.96 -13.41
CA PHE A 4 -15.75 -10.05 -14.36
C PHE A 4 -15.01 -9.53 -15.59
N ARG A 5 -14.02 -10.27 -16.11
CA ARG A 5 -13.30 -9.94 -17.35
C ARG A 5 -13.30 -11.11 -18.34
N CYS A 6 -13.32 -10.77 -19.63
CA CYS A 6 -13.13 -11.71 -20.74
C CYS A 6 -11.65 -12.07 -20.87
N PRO A 7 -11.26 -13.37 -20.83
CA PRO A 7 -9.86 -13.78 -21.01
C PRO A 7 -9.40 -13.60 -22.47
N GLU A 8 -10.28 -13.85 -23.44
CA GLU A 8 -9.93 -13.82 -24.87
C GLU A 8 -9.79 -12.41 -25.43
N CYS A 9 -10.71 -11.53 -25.05
CA CYS A 9 -11.06 -10.38 -25.86
C CYS A 9 -10.86 -9.04 -25.16
N CYS A 10 -10.52 -9.03 -23.87
CA CYS A 10 -10.27 -7.82 -23.06
C CYS A 10 -11.32 -6.70 -23.23
N CYS A 11 -12.55 -7.02 -23.62
CA CYS A 11 -13.59 -6.09 -24.08
C CYS A 11 -14.16 -5.14 -23.00
N GLY A 12 -13.48 -5.00 -21.86
CA GLY A 12 -14.00 -4.34 -20.68
C GLY A 12 -14.75 -5.30 -19.75
N PRO A 13 -15.28 -4.78 -18.63
CA PRO A 13 -16.04 -5.56 -17.68
C PRO A 13 -17.39 -5.97 -18.30
N ALA A 14 -17.85 -7.18 -18.00
CA ALA A 14 -19.19 -7.58 -18.39
C ALA A 14 -20.23 -6.89 -17.50
N VAL A 15 -21.25 -6.32 -18.13
CA VAL A 15 -22.34 -5.59 -17.48
C VAL A 15 -23.39 -6.58 -16.98
N VAL A 16 -23.03 -7.46 -16.05
CA VAL A 16 -23.99 -8.26 -15.28
C VAL A 16 -23.72 -8.01 -13.81
N LEU A 17 -24.39 -7.01 -13.26
CA LEU A 17 -24.18 -6.55 -11.88
C LEU A 17 -24.64 -7.60 -10.85
N HIS A 18 -25.59 -8.47 -11.21
CA HIS A 18 -26.11 -9.56 -10.37
C HIS A 18 -26.60 -10.72 -11.24
N PRO A 19 -25.73 -11.66 -11.63
CA PRO A 19 -26.19 -12.87 -12.28
C PRO A 19 -27.11 -13.66 -11.31
N PRO A 20 -28.15 -14.34 -11.82
CA PRO A 20 -28.91 -15.30 -11.02
C PRO A 20 -27.98 -16.30 -10.33
N PRO A 21 -28.35 -16.82 -9.15
CA PRO A 21 -27.55 -17.85 -8.48
C PRO A 21 -27.37 -19.05 -9.42
N GLY A 22 -26.12 -19.38 -9.74
CA GLY A 22 -25.76 -20.48 -10.65
C GLY A 22 -25.59 -20.10 -12.12
N ALA A 23 -25.89 -18.86 -12.52
CA ALA A 23 -25.64 -18.42 -13.90
C ALA A 23 -24.17 -18.03 -14.11
N THR A 24 -23.55 -18.58 -15.14
CA THR A 24 -22.19 -18.21 -15.58
C THR A 24 -22.26 -16.98 -16.49
N PRO A 25 -21.58 -15.87 -16.15
CA PRO A 25 -21.57 -14.70 -17.01
C PRO A 25 -20.79 -15.00 -18.31
N ILE A 26 -21.35 -14.62 -19.45
CA ILE A 26 -20.77 -14.84 -20.79
C ILE A 26 -20.40 -13.50 -21.43
N CYS A 27 -19.28 -13.46 -22.17
CA CYS A 27 -18.88 -12.28 -22.93
C CYS A 27 -19.80 -12.07 -24.15
N PHE A 28 -20.39 -10.88 -24.27
CA PHE A 28 -21.25 -10.52 -25.41
C PHE A 28 -20.53 -10.54 -26.77
N ARG A 29 -19.20 -10.32 -26.81
CA ARG A 29 -18.45 -10.24 -28.06
C ARG A 29 -18.02 -11.60 -28.62
N CYS A 30 -17.46 -12.45 -27.77
CA CYS A 30 -16.85 -13.71 -28.21
C CYS A 30 -17.52 -14.96 -27.63
N GLY A 31 -18.53 -14.81 -26.77
CA GLY A 31 -19.25 -15.94 -26.19
C GLY A 31 -18.46 -16.74 -25.14
N SER A 32 -17.25 -16.29 -24.75
CA SER A 32 -16.45 -16.97 -23.72
C SER A 32 -17.02 -16.75 -22.31
N VAL A 33 -16.79 -17.71 -21.42
CA VAL A 33 -17.15 -17.58 -20.00
C VAL A 33 -16.24 -16.54 -19.35
N LEU A 34 -16.84 -15.61 -18.63
CA LEU A 34 -16.11 -14.53 -18.00
C LEU A 34 -15.49 -14.97 -16.67
N GLU A 35 -14.26 -14.56 -16.44
CA GLU A 35 -13.52 -14.91 -15.24
C GLU A 35 -13.73 -13.85 -14.15
N LYS A 36 -13.92 -14.32 -12.91
CA LYS A 36 -14.07 -13.43 -11.75
C LYS A 36 -12.72 -12.81 -11.45
N GLN A 37 -12.63 -11.49 -11.56
CA GLN A 37 -11.39 -10.79 -11.23
C GLN A 37 -11.11 -10.95 -9.73
N PRO A 38 -9.86 -11.29 -9.36
CA PRO A 38 -9.44 -11.20 -7.97
C PRO A 38 -9.60 -9.74 -7.55
N LEU A 39 -10.45 -9.51 -6.56
CA LEU A 39 -10.51 -8.21 -5.91
C LEU A 39 -9.11 -8.00 -5.33
N VAL A 40 -8.37 -7.02 -5.86
CA VAL A 40 -7.01 -6.70 -5.43
C VAL A 40 -7.05 -6.61 -3.91
N LYS A 41 -6.54 -7.64 -3.23
CA LYS A 41 -6.57 -7.70 -1.77
C LYS A 41 -5.77 -6.48 -1.32
N ALA A 42 -6.29 -5.71 -0.37
CA ALA A 42 -5.62 -4.51 0.14
C ALA A 42 -4.25 -4.79 0.81
N VAL A 43 -3.80 -6.05 0.82
CA VAL A 43 -2.56 -6.53 1.43
C VAL A 43 -1.32 -5.77 0.97
N PRO A 44 -1.06 -5.53 -0.34
CA PRO A 44 0.13 -4.79 -0.75
C PRO A 44 0.13 -3.35 -0.23
N LEU A 45 -1.04 -2.72 -0.18
CA LEU A 45 -1.20 -1.35 0.33
C LEU A 45 -1.02 -1.31 1.86
N LEU A 46 -1.52 -2.32 2.57
CA LEU A 46 -1.32 -2.46 4.01
C LEU A 46 0.16 -2.69 4.36
N VAL A 47 0.87 -3.51 3.58
CA VAL A 47 2.33 -3.73 3.73
C VAL A 47 3.08 -2.42 3.50
N LEU A 48 2.76 -1.67 2.44
CA LEU A 48 3.40 -0.39 2.16
C LEU A 48 3.21 0.61 3.30
N LEU A 49 1.98 0.74 3.83
CA LEU A 49 1.67 1.66 4.92
C LEU A 49 2.40 1.28 6.22
N THR A 50 2.40 0.00 6.57
CA THR A 50 3.01 -0.50 7.82
C THR A 50 4.53 -0.36 7.80
N VAL A 51 5.18 -0.78 6.71
CA VAL A 51 6.65 -0.65 6.57
C VAL A 51 7.06 0.83 6.50
N GLY A 52 6.33 1.65 5.75
CA GLY A 52 6.63 3.08 5.64
C GLY A 52 6.51 3.82 6.98
N THR A 53 5.45 3.57 7.75
CA THR A 53 5.29 4.20 9.08
C THR A 53 6.33 3.74 10.09
N ALA A 54 6.69 2.45 10.07
CA ALA A 54 7.78 1.93 10.91
C ALA A 54 9.12 2.61 10.59
N LEU A 55 9.46 2.76 9.31
CA LEU A 55 10.70 3.45 8.91
C LEU A 55 10.74 4.92 9.33
N ILE A 56 9.62 5.64 9.18
CA ILE A 56 9.53 7.05 9.59
C ILE A 56 9.70 7.19 11.11
N THR A 57 8.98 6.39 11.90
CA THR A 57 9.06 6.43 13.37
C THR A 57 10.45 6.08 13.88
N LEU A 58 11.11 5.09 13.27
CA LEU A 58 12.49 4.72 13.59
C LEU A 58 13.53 5.77 13.20
N SER A 59 13.24 6.64 12.22
CA SER A 59 14.14 7.71 11.77
C SER A 59 14.04 9.01 12.58
N MET A 60 12.97 9.18 13.37
CA MET A 60 12.73 10.38 14.17
C MET A 60 13.39 10.48 15.57
N PRO A 61 14.06 9.46 16.16
CA PRO A 61 14.71 9.67 17.46
C PRO A 61 15.91 10.63 17.36
N ALA A 62 16.47 10.83 16.17
CA ALA A 62 17.60 11.74 15.95
C ALA A 62 17.26 13.23 16.08
N LEU A 63 15.98 13.63 15.98
CA LEU A 63 15.57 15.03 16.12
C LEU A 63 15.33 15.46 17.58
N PHE A 64 15.13 14.51 18.50
CA PHE A 64 14.72 14.80 19.89
C PHE A 64 15.78 14.44 20.94
N THR A 65 16.91 13.84 20.56
CA THR A 65 18.09 13.74 21.44
C THR A 65 18.96 14.98 21.30
N PRO A 66 18.96 15.94 22.26
CA PRO A 66 20.00 16.95 22.30
C PRO A 66 21.35 16.25 22.48
N GLN A 67 22.30 16.52 21.58
CA GLN A 67 23.69 16.10 21.77
C GLN A 67 24.18 16.66 23.12
N PRO A 68 24.75 15.83 24.01
CA PRO A 68 25.46 16.34 25.17
C PRO A 68 26.62 17.22 24.67
N LEU A 69 26.61 18.51 25.02
CA LEU A 69 27.74 19.39 24.69
C LEU A 69 29.01 18.82 25.31
N PRO A 70 30.15 18.84 24.59
CA PRO A 70 31.44 18.45 25.17
C PRO A 70 31.77 19.36 26.36
N PRO A 71 32.43 18.83 27.41
CA PRO A 71 32.78 19.61 28.60
C PRO A 71 33.68 20.80 28.22
N GLN A 72 33.17 22.01 28.43
CA GLN A 72 33.92 23.26 28.30
C GLN A 72 35.00 23.33 29.40
N THR A 73 36.24 23.10 29.03
CA THR A 73 37.40 23.36 29.89
C THR A 73 37.53 24.88 30.08
N LYS A 74 37.08 25.38 31.25
CA LYS A 74 37.27 26.79 31.62
C LYS A 74 38.77 27.10 31.65
N PRO A 75 39.27 28.14 30.93
CA PRO A 75 40.63 28.61 31.14
C PRO A 75 40.71 29.25 32.52
N SER A 76 41.67 28.75 33.31
CA SER A 76 42.02 29.24 34.63
C SER A 76 42.33 30.74 34.56
N ALA A 77 41.64 31.54 35.37
CA ALA A 77 42.04 32.92 35.61
C ALA A 77 43.39 32.91 36.34
N THR A 78 44.44 33.33 35.66
CA THR A 78 45.75 33.59 36.29
C THR A 78 45.84 35.08 36.57
N THR A 79 45.74 35.41 37.86
CA THR A 79 46.14 36.66 38.48
C THR A 79 47.66 36.88 38.35
N VAL A 80 48.08 38.01 37.80
CA VAL A 80 49.23 38.83 38.27
C VAL A 80 48.95 40.28 37.91
#